data_AF-A0A8X6RVY7-F1
#
_entry.id   AF-A0A8X6RVY7-F1
#
_cell.length_a   1.000
_cell.length_b   1.000
_cell.length_c   1.000
_cell.angle_alpha   90.00
_cell.angle_beta   90.00
_cell.angle_gamma   90.00
#
_symmetry.space_group_name_H-M   'P 1'
#
loop_
_entity.id
_entity.type
_entity.pdbx_description
1 polymer ?
#
loop_
_entity_poly.entity_id
_entity_poly.type
_entity_poly.pdbx_seq_one_letter_code
_entity_poly.pdbx_strand_id
1 'polypeptide(L)'
;MMEQMISTVKFNLVALHFKYDQSKRRFVEWAQNEIAIVPDFHKRILFSDEAHFWLNGYVNKQNCRIWSEANPQVYVETPLHPEKLTVWCALWAGGIIGPYFFKNDEDHSVTVNGDCCRAMITIFFIPELNNHDVQELWFQQDGATCHTDRATIDLLKDTFGDRLISRFVPVKWPPRSCDLTPLDYFLWGYVKSLIYADKP
;
A
#
# COMPACT_ATOMS: atom_id res chain seq x y z
N MET A 1 -10.51 -8.81 12.80
CA MET A 1 -9.35 -9.21 11.97
C MET A 1 -8.59 -7.99 11.45
N MET A 2 -9.22 -7.03 10.77
CA MET A 2 -8.56 -5.78 10.31
C MET A 2 -7.97 -4.92 11.45
N GLU A 3 -8.67 -4.78 12.58
CA GLU A 3 -8.16 -4.02 13.75
C GLU A 3 -6.86 -4.59 14.34
N GLN A 4 -6.65 -5.92 14.26
CA GLN A 4 -5.41 -6.54 14.74
C GLN A 4 -4.24 -6.33 13.77
N MET A 5 -4.51 -6.16 12.48
CA MET A 5 -3.48 -6.00 11.45
C MET A 5 -2.83 -4.63 11.53
N ILE A 6 -3.63 -3.58 11.73
CA ILE A 6 -3.15 -2.19 11.85
C ILE A 6 -2.64 -1.90 13.29
N SER A 7 -2.64 -2.89 14.18
CA SER A 7 -2.37 -2.65 15.61
C SER A 7 -0.94 -2.19 15.94
N THR A 8 -0.84 -1.45 17.04
CA THR A 8 0.40 -1.02 17.73
C THR A 8 1.44 -2.14 17.91
N VAL A 9 1.02 -3.41 17.96
CA VAL A 9 1.89 -4.58 18.14
C VAL A 9 2.93 -4.69 17.02
N LYS A 10 2.61 -4.29 15.79
CA LYS A 10 3.55 -4.30 14.68
C LYS A 10 4.60 -3.21 14.75
N PHE A 11 4.24 -1.97 15.07
CA PHE A 11 5.21 -0.89 15.24
C PHE A 11 6.23 -1.21 16.33
N ASN A 12 5.79 -1.85 17.43
CA ASN A 12 6.67 -2.26 18.52
C ASN A 12 7.57 -3.47 18.18
N LEU A 13 7.08 -4.45 17.42
CA LEU A 13 7.90 -5.59 16.96
C LEU A 13 8.93 -5.18 15.89
N VAL A 14 8.55 -4.26 15.01
CA VAL A 14 9.40 -3.65 13.99
C VAL A 14 10.57 -2.91 14.64
N ALA A 15 10.33 -2.11 15.70
CA ALA A 15 11.37 -1.35 16.40
C ALA A 15 12.58 -2.21 16.85
N LEU A 16 12.34 -3.46 17.27
CA LEU A 16 13.38 -4.39 17.72
C LEU A 16 14.22 -4.98 16.58
N HIS A 17 13.68 -5.08 15.37
CA HIS A 17 14.31 -5.76 14.23
C HIS A 17 15.17 -4.83 13.35
N PHE A 18 14.92 -3.51 13.36
CA PHE A 18 15.65 -2.56 12.50
C PHE A 18 16.95 -2.02 13.11
N LYS A 19 17.77 -2.90 13.73
CA LYS A 19 19.25 -2.86 13.75
C LYS A 19 19.98 -1.73 13.00
N TYR A 20 19.73 -1.66 11.70
CA TYR A 20 20.60 -1.00 10.75
C TYR A 20 19.87 -0.08 9.76
N ASP A 21 18.54 0.00 9.81
CA ASP A 21 17.76 0.89 8.94
C ASP A 21 17.33 2.15 9.71
N GLN A 22 18.09 3.23 9.55
CA GLN A 22 17.81 4.50 10.22
C GLN A 22 16.50 5.13 9.75
N SER A 23 16.12 4.95 8.48
CA SER A 23 14.88 5.52 7.95
C SER A 23 13.67 4.84 8.57
N LYS A 24 13.66 3.50 8.65
CA LYS A 24 12.60 2.75 9.31
C LYS A 24 12.49 3.09 10.79
N ARG A 25 13.63 3.18 11.50
CA ARG A 25 13.64 3.60 12.91
C ARG A 25 12.98 4.95 13.13
N ARG A 26 13.37 5.97 12.36
CA ARG A 26 12.80 7.33 12.50
C ARG A 26 11.29 7.34 12.30
N PHE A 27 10.80 6.60 11.31
CA PHE A 27 9.36 6.49 11.08
C PHE A 27 8.64 5.79 12.23
N VAL A 28 9.21 4.71 12.75
CA VAL A 28 8.64 3.96 13.88
C VAL A 28 8.65 4.78 15.16
N GLU A 29 9.75 5.48 15.45
CA GLU A 29 9.85 6.40 16.59
C GLU A 29 8.81 7.52 16.49
N TRP A 30 8.64 8.11 15.31
CA TRP A 30 7.56 9.08 15.07
C TRP A 30 6.18 8.47 15.34
N ALA A 31 5.87 7.32 14.75
CA ALA A 31 4.58 6.66 14.94
C ALA A 31 4.33 6.30 16.42
N GLN A 32 5.35 5.88 17.15
CA GLN A 32 5.25 5.60 18.59
C GLN A 32 4.96 6.87 19.40
N ASN A 33 5.58 8.00 19.06
CA ASN A 33 5.30 9.27 19.71
C ASN A 33 3.86 9.73 19.44
N GLU A 34 3.36 9.60 18.21
CA GLU A 34 1.96 9.92 17.88
C GLU A 34 0.99 9.02 18.65
N ILE A 35 1.27 7.70 18.73
CA ILE A 35 0.46 6.74 19.50
C ILE A 35 0.45 7.06 21.00
N ALA A 36 1.54 7.61 21.54
CA ALA A 36 1.61 8.01 22.95
C ALA A 36 0.75 9.25 23.26
N ILE A 37 0.49 10.09 22.26
CA ILE A 37 -0.27 11.34 22.39
C ILE A 37 -1.75 11.11 22.04
N VAL A 38 -2.00 10.40 20.94
CA VAL A 38 -3.33 10.17 20.37
C VAL A 38 -3.66 8.69 20.50
N PRO A 39 -4.64 8.32 21.36
CA PRO A 39 -5.12 6.95 21.44
C PRO A 39 -5.55 6.43 20.06
N ASP A 40 -5.18 5.18 19.77
CA ASP A 40 -5.49 4.51 18.51
C ASP A 40 -5.00 5.24 17.24
N PHE A 41 -3.93 6.05 17.32
CA PHE A 41 -3.37 6.76 16.16
C PHE A 41 -3.11 5.84 14.96
N HIS A 42 -2.67 4.60 15.19
CA HIS A 42 -2.46 3.61 14.13
C HIS A 42 -3.71 3.36 13.27
N LYS A 43 -4.91 3.46 13.85
CA LYS A 43 -6.20 3.33 13.13
C LYS A 43 -6.50 4.53 12.24
N ARG A 44 -5.80 5.66 12.46
CA ARG A 44 -5.95 6.90 11.71
C ARG A 44 -5.04 6.98 10.48
N ILE A 45 -4.32 5.91 10.13
CA ILE A 45 -3.48 5.89 8.93
C ILE A 45 -4.21 5.15 7.81
N LEU A 46 -4.41 5.85 6.69
CA LEU A 46 -4.93 5.33 5.43
C LEU A 46 -3.74 4.95 4.55
N PHE A 47 -3.44 3.65 4.50
CA PHE A 47 -2.37 3.11 3.67
C PHE A 47 -2.87 2.93 2.24
N SER A 48 -2.01 3.14 1.24
CA SER A 48 -2.32 2.85 -0.15
C SER A 48 -1.15 2.18 -0.85
N ASP A 49 -1.46 1.36 -1.85
CA ASP A 49 -0.46 0.60 -2.60
C ASP A 49 -1.05 0.04 -3.91
N GLU A 50 -0.18 -0.38 -4.82
CA GLU A 50 -0.52 -1.08 -6.05
C GLU A 50 -0.03 -2.54 -6.04
N ALA A 51 -0.87 -3.43 -6.54
CA ALA A 51 -0.49 -4.81 -6.84
C ALA A 51 -0.68 -5.16 -8.31
N HIS A 52 0.27 -5.93 -8.84
CA HIS A 52 0.13 -6.60 -10.12
C HIS A 52 -0.48 -8.00 -9.94
N PHE A 53 -1.51 -8.27 -10.73
CA PHE A 53 -2.13 -9.58 -10.93
C PHE A 53 -1.82 -10.04 -12.34
N TRP A 54 -1.45 -11.30 -12.52
CA TRP A 54 -1.00 -11.81 -13.81
C TRP A 54 -2.00 -12.84 -14.29
N LEU A 55 -2.49 -12.66 -15.52
CA LEU A 55 -3.61 -13.42 -16.04
C LEU A 55 -3.26 -14.89 -16.32
N ASN A 56 -1.98 -15.24 -16.34
CA ASN A 56 -1.50 -16.61 -16.45
C ASN A 56 -1.31 -17.32 -15.10
N GLY A 57 -1.84 -16.77 -14.00
CA GLY A 57 -1.64 -17.33 -12.66
C GLY A 57 -0.25 -17.05 -12.06
N TYR A 58 0.56 -16.18 -12.66
CA TYR A 58 1.88 -15.85 -12.12
C TYR A 58 1.75 -15.06 -10.80
N VAL A 59 2.40 -15.61 -9.77
CA VAL A 59 2.49 -14.99 -8.45
C VAL A 59 3.90 -14.45 -8.27
N ASN A 60 4.05 -13.12 -8.25
CA ASN A 60 5.36 -12.49 -7.99
C ASN A 60 5.84 -12.85 -6.57
N LYS A 61 6.91 -13.64 -6.47
CA LYS A 61 7.51 -14.13 -5.22
C LYS A 61 8.01 -13.00 -4.28
N GLN A 62 8.26 -11.79 -4.78
CA GLN A 62 8.66 -10.64 -3.94
C GLN A 62 7.47 -9.98 -3.23
N ASN A 63 6.28 -9.96 -3.85
CA ASN A 63 5.04 -9.42 -3.27
C ASN A 63 4.15 -10.50 -2.63
N CYS A 64 4.57 -11.77 -2.70
CA CYS A 64 3.92 -12.91 -2.07
C CYS A 64 4.93 -13.66 -1.20
N ARG A 65 5.36 -13.02 -0.10
CA ARG A 65 5.97 -13.76 1.00
C ARG A 65 4.86 -14.53 1.72
N ILE A 66 4.65 -15.76 1.27
CA ILE A 66 3.91 -16.76 2.04
C ILE A 66 4.79 -17.11 3.24
N TRP A 67 4.36 -16.75 4.44
CA TRP A 67 4.97 -17.27 5.65
C TRP A 67 4.52 -18.72 5.82
N SER A 68 5.46 -19.64 5.63
CA SER A 68 5.29 -21.08 5.83
C SER A 68 6.46 -21.55 6.69
N GLU A 69 6.22 -22.49 7.61
CA GLU A 69 7.27 -23.08 8.44
C GLU A 69 8.32 -23.84 7.61
N ALA A 70 8.00 -24.21 6.36
CA ALA A 70 8.92 -24.86 5.42
C ALA A 70 8.88 -24.26 4.01
N ASN A 71 10.04 -24.23 3.35
CA ASN A 71 10.22 -23.69 1.98
C ASN A 71 9.54 -24.59 0.93
N PRO A 72 8.57 -24.09 0.13
CA PRO A 72 7.73 -24.93 -0.73
C PRO A 72 8.36 -25.43 -2.05
N GLN A 73 9.63 -25.10 -2.37
CA GLN A 73 10.39 -25.66 -3.51
C GLN A 73 9.66 -25.63 -4.88
N VAL A 74 8.89 -24.58 -5.18
CA VAL A 74 8.16 -24.48 -6.47
C VAL A 74 8.97 -23.72 -7.53
N TYR A 75 9.25 -24.38 -8.65
CA TYR A 75 9.78 -23.82 -9.89
C TYR A 75 8.65 -23.65 -10.91
N VAL A 76 8.56 -22.48 -11.56
CA VAL A 76 7.56 -22.17 -12.60
C VAL A 76 8.30 -21.51 -13.76
N GLU A 77 8.19 -22.07 -14.97
CA GLU A 77 8.67 -21.45 -16.22
C GLU A 77 7.71 -20.34 -16.68
N THR A 78 8.25 -19.27 -17.28
CA THR A 78 7.47 -18.06 -17.57
C THR A 78 7.67 -17.58 -19.03
N PRO A 79 6.61 -17.19 -19.76
CA PRO A 79 6.75 -16.44 -21.00
C PRO A 79 7.30 -15.02 -20.76
N LEU A 80 7.96 -14.45 -21.77
CA LEU A 80 8.73 -13.21 -21.67
C LEU A 80 7.89 -11.96 -21.36
N HIS A 81 6.60 -11.95 -21.69
CA HIS A 81 5.66 -10.83 -21.49
C HIS A 81 4.24 -11.30 -21.09
N PRO A 82 4.02 -11.74 -19.85
CA PRO A 82 2.68 -12.09 -19.41
C PRO A 82 1.83 -10.82 -19.20
N GLU A 83 0.57 -10.88 -19.62
CA GLU A 83 -0.40 -9.80 -19.37
C GLU A 83 -0.62 -9.63 -17.86
N LYS A 84 -0.60 -8.37 -17.41
CA LYS A 84 -0.74 -8.02 -16.00
C LYS A 84 -1.78 -6.93 -15.80
N LEU A 85 -2.63 -7.09 -14.81
CA LEU A 85 -3.55 -6.07 -14.33
C LEU A 85 -2.94 -5.39 -13.10
N THR A 86 -2.78 -4.06 -13.16
CA THR A 86 -2.39 -3.28 -11.97
C THR A 86 -3.64 -2.80 -11.27
N VAL A 87 -3.69 -3.03 -9.96
CA VAL A 87 -4.81 -2.67 -9.10
C VAL A 87 -4.29 -1.79 -7.98
N TRP A 88 -4.98 -0.70 -7.70
CA TRP A 88 -4.74 0.16 -6.55
C TRP A 88 -5.85 -0.01 -5.51
N CYS A 89 -5.47 0.00 -4.23
CA CYS A 89 -6.39 0.07 -3.11
C CYS A 89 -5.83 0.98 -2.01
N ALA A 90 -6.71 1.50 -1.17
CA ALA A 90 -6.37 2.05 0.13
C ALA A 90 -7.09 1.31 1.26
N LEU A 91 -6.44 1.18 2.42
CA LEU A 91 -6.90 0.41 3.57
C LEU A 91 -6.64 1.18 4.87
N TRP A 92 -7.66 1.26 5.72
CA TRP A 92 -7.55 1.78 7.08
C TRP A 92 -8.40 0.93 8.03
N ALA A 93 -8.45 1.29 9.31
CA ALA A 93 -9.21 0.53 10.31
C ALA A 93 -10.71 0.47 10.03
N GLY A 94 -11.26 1.44 9.30
CA GLY A 94 -12.68 1.51 8.96
C GLY A 94 -13.08 0.78 7.68
N GLY A 95 -12.13 0.36 6.83
CA GLY A 95 -12.45 -0.33 5.59
C GLY A 95 -11.39 -0.21 4.49
N ILE A 96 -11.83 -0.49 3.26
CA ILE A 96 -11.03 -0.44 2.03
C ILE A 96 -11.70 0.53 1.06
N ILE A 97 -10.91 1.41 0.43
CA ILE A 97 -11.30 2.16 -0.77
C ILE A 97 -10.62 1.50 -1.96
N GLY A 98 -11.38 1.23 -3.02
CA GLY A 98 -10.93 0.42 -4.16
C GLY A 98 -11.79 -0.82 -4.35
N PRO A 99 -11.39 -1.72 -5.26
CA PRO A 99 -10.21 -1.65 -6.12
C PRO A 99 -10.37 -0.63 -7.27
N TYR A 100 -9.28 0.07 -7.61
CA TYR A 100 -9.15 0.80 -8.87
C TYR A 100 -8.30 0.01 -9.86
N PHE A 101 -8.82 -0.23 -11.05
CA PHE A 101 -8.14 -0.98 -12.09
C PHE A 101 -7.50 -0.03 -13.10
N PHE A 102 -6.19 -0.13 -13.29
CA PHE A 102 -5.50 0.64 -14.32
C PHE A 102 -5.71 0.01 -15.69
N LYS A 103 -6.77 0.46 -16.37
CA LYS A 103 -7.15 0.04 -17.72
C LYS A 103 -7.42 1.23 -18.64
N ASN A 104 -7.37 1.01 -19.95
CA ASN A 104 -7.83 1.97 -20.95
C ASN A 104 -9.33 1.74 -21.29
N ASP A 105 -9.88 2.56 -22.19
CA ASP A 105 -11.28 2.48 -22.63
C ASP A 105 -11.64 1.14 -23.32
N GLU A 106 -10.64 0.40 -23.78
CA GLU A 106 -10.78 -0.94 -24.39
C GLU A 106 -10.59 -2.07 -23.36
N ASP A 107 -10.60 -1.76 -22.05
CA ASP A 107 -10.40 -2.68 -20.93
C ASP A 107 -9.00 -3.36 -20.89
N HIS A 108 -8.04 -2.86 -21.67
CA HIS A 108 -6.65 -3.33 -21.65
C HIS A 108 -5.84 -2.68 -20.51
N SER A 109 -4.97 -3.47 -19.88
CA SER A 109 -4.10 -2.97 -18.80
C SER A 109 -3.15 -1.88 -19.27
N VAL A 110 -3.00 -0.82 -18.48
CA VAL A 110 -2.04 0.26 -18.78
C VAL A 110 -0.86 0.26 -17.81
N THR A 111 0.28 0.77 -18.28
CA THR A 111 1.43 1.03 -17.40
C THR A 111 1.14 2.25 -16.55
N VAL A 112 1.23 2.10 -15.23
CA VAL A 112 1.06 3.22 -14.29
C VAL A 112 2.21 4.20 -14.43
N ASN A 113 1.90 5.43 -14.84
CA ASN A 113 2.82 6.56 -14.88
C ASN A 113 2.28 7.70 -13.98
N GLY A 114 2.96 8.86 -13.97
CA GLY A 114 2.53 10.02 -13.18
C GLY A 114 1.13 10.54 -13.54
N ASP A 115 0.77 10.54 -14.82
CA ASP A 115 -0.55 10.99 -15.27
C ASP A 115 -1.66 10.01 -14.85
N CYS A 116 -1.45 8.71 -15.03
CA CYS A 116 -2.38 7.67 -14.57
C CYS A 116 -2.58 7.72 -13.06
N CYS A 117 -1.51 7.96 -12.30
CA CYS A 117 -1.58 8.09 -10.84
C CYS A 117 -2.43 9.31 -10.44
N ARG A 118 -2.15 10.49 -11.03
CA ARG A 118 -2.93 11.70 -10.75
C ARG A 118 -4.39 11.55 -11.17
N ALA A 119 -4.66 10.95 -12.32
CA ALA A 119 -6.02 10.68 -12.79
C ALA A 119 -6.77 9.75 -11.83
N MET A 120 -6.13 8.68 -11.36
CA MET A 120 -6.70 7.81 -10.33
C MET A 120 -7.01 8.59 -9.05
N ILE A 121 -6.10 9.47 -8.59
CA ILE A 121 -6.33 10.25 -7.38
C ILE A 121 -7.51 11.22 -7.54
N THR A 122 -7.61 11.93 -8.66
CA THR A 122 -8.62 12.97 -8.87
C THR A 122 -9.99 12.43 -9.26
N ILE A 123 -10.03 11.39 -10.09
CA ILE A 123 -11.27 10.87 -10.69
C ILE A 123 -11.89 9.80 -9.79
N PHE A 124 -11.08 9.06 -9.04
CA PHE A 124 -11.55 7.96 -8.21
C PHE A 124 -11.33 8.22 -6.72
N PHE A 125 -10.07 8.36 -6.27
CA PHE A 125 -9.77 8.33 -4.85
C PHE A 125 -10.39 9.48 -4.07
N ILE A 126 -10.15 10.74 -4.47
CA ILE A 126 -10.69 11.92 -3.77
C ILE A 126 -12.23 11.92 -3.74
N PRO A 127 -12.93 11.62 -4.85
CA PRO A 127 -14.39 11.48 -4.81
C PRO A 127 -14.88 10.42 -3.82
N GLU A 128 -14.22 9.25 -3.76
CA GLU A 128 -14.58 8.18 -2.82
C GLU A 128 -14.39 8.56 -1.35
N LEU A 129 -13.47 9.50 -1.03
CA LEU A 129 -13.32 10.00 0.34
C LEU A 129 -14.62 10.60 0.89
N ASN A 130 -15.51 11.14 0.04
CA ASN A 130 -16.79 11.69 0.50
C ASN A 130 -17.76 10.61 1.03
N ASN A 131 -17.54 9.35 0.67
CA ASN A 131 -18.36 8.22 1.12
C ASN A 131 -17.88 7.64 2.47
N HIS A 132 -16.79 8.18 3.02
CA HIS A 132 -16.12 7.63 4.20
C HIS A 132 -15.76 8.74 5.19
N ASP A 133 -15.76 8.41 6.49
CA ASP A 133 -15.28 9.32 7.52
C ASP A 133 -13.74 9.29 7.61
N VAL A 134 -13.10 10.09 6.75
CA VAL A 134 -11.64 10.08 6.51
C VAL A 134 -10.94 11.41 6.82
N GLN A 135 -11.68 12.39 7.34
CA GLN A 135 -11.19 13.78 7.49
C GLN A 135 -9.97 13.88 8.42
N GLU A 136 -9.94 13.06 9.47
CA GLU A 136 -8.88 13.00 10.48
C GLU A 136 -7.75 12.01 10.12
N LEU A 137 -7.82 11.36 8.95
CA LEU A 137 -6.84 10.35 8.56
C LEU A 137 -5.54 10.98 8.03
N TRP A 138 -4.46 10.27 8.29
CA TRP A 138 -3.16 10.44 7.66
C TRP A 138 -3.07 9.57 6.43
N PHE A 139 -2.78 10.17 5.28
CA PHE A 139 -2.64 9.42 4.05
C PHE A 139 -1.19 9.01 3.81
N GLN A 140 -0.99 7.72 3.57
CA GLN A 140 0.32 7.13 3.30
C GLN A 140 0.41 6.66 1.84
N GLN A 141 1.50 7.06 1.18
CA GLN A 141 1.95 6.49 -0.09
C GLN A 141 3.43 6.14 -0.04
N ASP A 142 3.85 5.22 -0.90
CA ASP A 142 5.22 4.74 -0.95
C ASP A 142 6.17 5.74 -1.67
N GLY A 143 7.40 5.29 -1.94
CA GLY A 143 8.43 6.12 -2.56
C GLY A 143 8.48 6.08 -4.09
N ALA A 144 7.46 5.54 -4.77
CA ALA A 144 7.42 5.46 -6.23
C ALA A 144 7.43 6.85 -6.88
N THR A 145 8.03 6.96 -8.07
CA THR A 145 8.22 8.24 -8.75
C THR A 145 6.89 8.98 -8.96
N CYS A 146 5.82 8.29 -9.37
CA CYS A 146 4.50 8.88 -9.55
C CYS A 146 3.87 9.43 -8.26
N HIS A 147 4.16 8.82 -7.10
CA HIS A 147 3.63 9.22 -5.79
C HIS A 147 4.39 10.39 -5.19
N THR A 148 5.66 10.51 -5.54
CA THR A 148 6.56 11.55 -5.02
C THR A 148 6.71 12.76 -5.94
N ASP A 149 6.08 12.71 -7.12
CA ASP A 149 6.04 13.84 -8.04
C ASP A 149 5.34 15.04 -7.38
N ARG A 150 5.85 16.24 -7.67
CA ARG A 150 5.38 17.46 -7.01
C ARG A 150 3.90 17.71 -7.25
N ALA A 151 3.41 17.50 -8.48
CA ALA A 151 2.01 17.71 -8.80
C ALA A 151 1.10 16.71 -8.04
N THR A 152 1.55 15.47 -7.86
CA THR A 152 0.83 14.46 -7.06
C THR A 152 0.79 14.86 -5.58
N ILE A 153 1.92 15.27 -5.01
CA ILE A 153 2.00 15.70 -3.61
C ILE A 153 1.15 16.94 -3.35
N ASP A 154 1.20 17.94 -4.23
CA ASP A 154 0.41 19.18 -4.09
C ASP A 154 -1.10 18.86 -4.11
N LEU A 155 -1.53 17.97 -5.01
CA LEU A 155 -2.93 17.53 -5.08
C LEU A 155 -3.40 16.81 -3.81
N LEU A 156 -2.55 15.97 -3.22
CA LEU A 156 -2.86 15.30 -1.95
C LEU A 156 -2.85 16.27 -0.77
N LYS A 157 -2.02 17.31 -0.79
CA LYS A 157 -2.00 18.36 0.25
C LYS A 157 -3.28 19.18 0.26
N ASP A 158 -3.91 19.41 -0.89
CA ASP A 158 -5.20 20.09 -0.95
C ASP A 158 -6.30 19.33 -0.17
N THR A 159 -6.15 18.01 -0.04
CA THR A 159 -7.12 17.14 0.65
C THR A 159 -6.71 16.82 2.10
N PHE A 160 -5.44 16.44 2.31
CA PHE A 160 -4.95 15.95 3.61
C PHE A 160 -4.13 16.98 4.39
N GLY A 161 -3.78 18.11 3.79
CA GLY A 161 -2.91 19.12 4.40
C GLY A 161 -1.56 18.53 4.81
N ASP A 162 -1.20 18.75 6.08
CA ASP A 162 0.04 18.22 6.67
C ASP A 162 -0.04 16.73 7.06
N ARG A 163 -1.21 16.09 6.93
CA ARG A 163 -1.44 14.69 7.30
C ARG A 163 -0.98 13.73 6.19
N LEU A 164 0.23 13.93 5.66
CA LEU A 164 0.81 13.11 4.60
C LEU A 164 2.06 12.37 5.07
N ILE A 165 2.12 11.09 4.71
CA ILE A 165 3.25 10.19 4.93
C ILE A 165 3.77 9.73 3.58
N SER A 166 4.90 10.28 3.15
CA SER A 166 5.51 10.00 1.83
C SER A 166 7.02 10.29 1.86
N ARG A 167 7.75 9.99 0.79
CA ARG A 167 9.22 10.06 0.78
C ARG A 167 9.81 11.46 1.01
N PHE A 168 9.16 12.49 0.47
CA PHE A 168 9.70 13.87 0.43
C PHE A 168 8.82 14.90 1.17
N VAL A 169 7.93 14.43 2.06
CA VAL A 169 7.11 15.28 2.94
C VAL A 169 7.66 15.23 4.38
N PRO A 170 7.16 16.05 5.33
CA PRO A 170 7.69 16.11 6.69
C PRO A 170 7.73 14.75 7.40
N VAL A 171 6.65 13.96 7.32
CA VAL A 171 6.62 12.58 7.83
C VAL A 171 7.09 11.64 6.73
N LYS A 172 8.33 11.20 6.84
CA LYS A 172 9.01 10.44 5.78
C LYS A 172 8.66 8.96 5.81
N TRP A 173 8.04 8.47 4.75
CA TRP A 173 7.91 7.02 4.56
C TRP A 173 9.27 6.40 4.22
N PRO A 174 9.71 5.36 4.96
CA PRO A 174 11.01 4.75 4.73
C PRO A 174 11.03 3.92 3.42
N PRO A 175 12.13 3.93 2.65
CA PRO A 175 12.23 3.15 1.42
C PRO A 175 12.22 1.64 1.72
N ARG A 176 11.62 0.85 0.83
CA ARG A 176 11.56 -0.63 0.91
C ARG A 176 10.94 -1.14 2.22
N SER A 177 9.74 -0.63 2.52
CA SER A 177 9.05 -0.85 3.79
C SER A 177 7.75 -1.62 3.65
N CYS A 178 7.71 -2.62 2.77
CA CYS A 178 6.58 -3.52 2.58
C CYS A 178 6.14 -4.23 3.88
N ASP A 179 7.05 -4.37 4.83
CA ASP A 179 6.79 -4.90 6.17
C ASP A 179 5.96 -3.95 7.06
N LEU A 180 5.84 -2.68 6.70
CA LEU A 180 5.11 -1.65 7.44
C LEU A 180 3.70 -1.37 6.89
N THR A 181 3.39 -1.77 5.65
CA THR A 181 2.07 -1.51 5.04
C THR A 181 1.17 -2.76 5.09
N PRO A 182 -0.07 -2.63 5.60
CA PRO A 182 -1.03 -3.74 5.63
C PRO A 182 -1.43 -4.26 4.26
N LEU A 183 -1.25 -3.46 3.20
CA LEU A 183 -1.52 -3.92 1.84
C LEU A 183 -0.54 -5.04 1.43
N ASP A 184 0.76 -4.82 1.60
CA ASP A 184 1.80 -5.79 1.23
C ASP A 184 1.82 -7.02 2.12
N TYR A 185 1.87 -6.85 3.44
CA TYR A 185 2.08 -8.00 4.33
C TYR A 185 0.82 -8.85 4.53
N PHE A 186 -0.35 -8.37 4.12
CA PHE A 186 -1.62 -9.08 4.31
C PHE A 186 -2.53 -9.03 3.10
N LEU A 187 -3.06 -7.85 2.72
CA LEU A 187 -4.19 -7.75 1.79
C LEU A 187 -3.87 -8.42 0.45
N TRP A 188 -2.74 -8.07 -0.17
CA TRP A 188 -2.39 -8.60 -1.48
C TRP A 188 -2.07 -10.09 -1.44
N GLY A 189 -1.46 -10.58 -0.36
CA GLY A 189 -1.24 -12.01 -0.16
C GLY A 189 -2.55 -12.78 -0.11
N TYR A 190 -3.51 -12.28 0.67
CA TYR A 190 -4.84 -12.88 0.83
C TYR A 190 -5.66 -12.83 -0.47
N VAL A 191 -5.74 -11.68 -1.12
CA VAL A 191 -6.51 -11.53 -2.37
C VAL A 191 -5.93 -12.43 -3.47
N LYS A 192 -4.60 -12.50 -3.60
CA LYS A 192 -3.97 -13.40 -4.57
C LYS A 192 -4.22 -14.87 -4.24
N SER A 193 -4.24 -15.26 -2.96
CA SER A 193 -4.56 -16.65 -2.60
C SER A 193 -5.98 -17.04 -2.96
N LEU A 194 -6.93 -16.09 -2.96
CA LEU A 194 -8.30 -16.32 -3.40
C LEU A 194 -8.40 -16.39 -4.93
N ILE A 195 -7.78 -15.44 -5.64
CA ILE A 195 -7.86 -15.35 -7.11
C ILE A 195 -7.18 -16.54 -7.79
N TYR A 196 -6.05 -17.00 -7.26
CA TYR A 196 -5.30 -18.12 -7.83
C TYR A 196 -5.62 -19.47 -7.16
N ALA A 197 -6.66 -19.54 -6.32
CA ALA A 197 -7.11 -20.79 -5.72
C ALA A 197 -7.60 -21.76 -6.81
N ASP A 198 -8.40 -21.23 -7.72
CA ASP A 198 -8.77 -21.90 -8.95
C ASP A 198 -7.73 -21.48 -9.99
N LYS A 199 -6.84 -22.40 -10.38
CA LYS A 199 -5.86 -22.13 -11.45
C LYS A 199 -6.64 -21.60 -12.68
N PRO A 200 -6.29 -20.44 -13.24
CA PRO A 200 -6.88 -20.01 -14.51
C PRO A 200 -6.61 -21.04 -15.61
#